data_AF-A0A3D4B5N8-F1
#
_entry.id   AF-A0A3D4B5N8-F1
#
_cell.length_a   1.000
_cell.length_b   1.000
_cell.length_c   1.000
_cell.angle_alpha   90.00
_cell.angle_beta   90.00
_cell.angle_gamma   90.00
#
_symmetry.space_group_name_H-M   'P 1'
#
loop_
_entity.id
_entity.type
_entity.pdbx_description
1 polymer ?
#
loop_
_entity_poly.entity_id
_entity_poly.type
_entity_poly.pdbx_seq_one_letter_code
_entity_poly.pdbx_strand_id
1 'polypeptide(L)'
;MANDERRKRGVDMGETIDIGRRIELVPMDPHFHDISIALYRQKKDEGPAYLVHTYSRIEGVEGRIISIANAMCTLGGLETNADGFLQFPCRKEHGLAIKRVF
;
A
#
# COMPACT_ATOMS: atom_id res chain seq x y z
N MET A 1 19.92 37.70 -27.02
CA MET A 1 20.38 36.34 -26.62
C MET A 1 19.25 35.74 -25.80
N ALA A 2 18.24 35.20 -26.46
CA ALA A 2 18.12 33.80 -26.91
C ALA A 2 17.26 33.01 -25.91
N ASN A 3 15.96 33.03 -26.22
CA ASN A 3 14.90 32.08 -25.92
C ASN A 3 15.40 30.65 -25.59
N ASP A 4 15.03 30.11 -24.43
CA ASP A 4 15.13 28.66 -24.16
C ASP A 4 13.74 28.09 -23.88
N GLU A 5 12.93 28.11 -24.93
CA GLU A 5 11.85 27.17 -25.11
C GLU A 5 12.44 25.77 -25.37
N ARG A 6 12.45 24.91 -24.34
CA ARG A 6 12.50 23.46 -24.54
C ARG A 6 11.36 22.77 -23.83
N ARG A 7 10.16 23.05 -24.32
CA ARG A 7 9.01 22.16 -24.25
C ARG A 7 9.20 20.99 -25.22
N LYS A 8 9.54 19.81 -24.69
CA LYS A 8 9.43 18.48 -25.33
C LYS A 8 9.36 17.47 -24.18
N ARG A 9 8.42 16.53 -24.05
CA ARG A 9 7.49 15.88 -24.98
C ARG A 9 6.47 15.12 -24.14
N GLY A 10 5.23 15.03 -24.60
CA GLY A 10 4.28 14.03 -24.09
C GLY A 10 4.73 12.62 -24.42
N VAL A 11 4.50 11.70 -23.49
CA VAL A 11 4.20 10.29 -23.74
C VAL A 11 3.18 9.88 -22.68
N ASP A 12 1.98 9.54 -23.14
CA ASP A 12 0.96 8.82 -22.37
C ASP A 12 1.48 7.37 -22.20
N MET A 13 1.99 7.06 -21.02
CA MET A 13 2.51 5.74 -20.62
C MET A 13 1.87 5.44 -19.27
N GLY A 14 1.08 4.36 -19.23
CA GLY A 14 0.23 3.97 -18.10
C GLY A 14 0.84 4.32 -16.75
N GLU A 15 0.13 5.17 -16.00
CA GLU A 15 0.53 5.68 -14.70
C GLU A 15 1.00 4.51 -13.84
N THR A 16 2.33 4.41 -13.68
CA THR A 16 2.89 3.44 -12.75
C THR A 16 2.57 3.98 -11.37
N ILE A 17 1.49 3.49 -10.77
CA ILE A 17 1.11 3.87 -9.40
C ILE A 17 2.31 3.52 -8.52
N ASP A 18 2.95 4.53 -7.94
CA ASP A 18 4.05 4.34 -6.99
C ASP A 18 3.48 3.83 -5.65
N ILE A 19 3.18 2.54 -5.62
CA ILE A 19 2.65 1.84 -4.45
C ILE A 19 3.76 1.41 -3.47
N GLY A 20 5.03 1.57 -3.83
CA GLY A 20 6.19 1.20 -3.01
C GLY A 20 6.68 -0.24 -3.18
N ARG A 21 7.49 -0.70 -2.22
CA ARG A 21 8.11 -2.04 -2.24
C ARG A 21 7.18 -3.08 -1.64
N ARG A 22 6.82 -4.12 -2.39
CA ARG A 22 6.10 -5.29 -1.83
C ARG A 22 6.98 -6.00 -0.79
N ILE A 23 6.41 -6.26 0.38
CA ILE A 23 7.11 -6.94 1.49
C ILE A 23 6.46 -8.27 1.88
N GLU A 24 5.18 -8.49 1.55
CA GLU A 24 4.47 -9.75 1.75
C GLU A 24 3.36 -9.95 0.69
N LEU A 25 2.96 -11.21 0.46
CA LEU A 25 1.91 -11.58 -0.49
C LEU A 25 1.12 -12.80 0.01
N VAL A 26 -0.19 -12.63 0.13
CA VAL A 26 -1.15 -13.74 0.19
C VAL A 26 -1.62 -14.00 -1.25
N PRO A 27 -1.21 -15.12 -1.88
CA PRO A 27 -1.48 -15.34 -3.30
C PRO A 27 -2.95 -15.64 -3.59
N MET A 28 -3.65 -16.30 -2.66
CA MET A 28 -5.07 -16.64 -2.76
C MET A 28 -5.69 -16.40 -1.38
N ASP A 29 -6.48 -15.33 -1.25
CA ASP A 29 -7.21 -15.03 -0.03
C ASP A 29 -8.46 -15.92 0.07
N PRO A 30 -8.45 -16.96 0.93
CA PRO A 30 -9.57 -17.91 1.02
C PRO A 30 -10.84 -17.26 1.60
N HIS A 31 -10.73 -16.05 2.15
CA HIS A 31 -11.84 -15.32 2.72
C HIS A 31 -12.52 -14.38 1.72
N PHE A 32 -11.97 -14.23 0.51
CA PHE A 32 -12.54 -13.34 -0.51
C PHE A 32 -12.09 -13.71 -1.94
N HIS A 33 -12.88 -14.55 -2.61
CA HIS A 33 -12.75 -14.86 -4.05
C HIS A 33 -11.34 -15.26 -4.52
N ASP A 34 -10.51 -15.84 -3.65
CA ASP A 34 -9.13 -16.25 -3.95
C ASP A 34 -8.27 -15.17 -4.61
N ILE A 35 -8.57 -13.89 -4.34
CA ILE A 35 -7.78 -12.78 -4.88
C ILE A 35 -6.39 -12.76 -4.25
N SER A 36 -5.41 -12.26 -4.98
CA SER A 36 -4.11 -11.95 -4.39
C SER A 36 -4.16 -10.63 -3.61
N ILE A 37 -3.65 -10.64 -2.39
CA ILE A 37 -3.54 -9.45 -1.54
C ILE A 37 -2.08 -9.30 -1.13
N ALA A 38 -1.52 -8.12 -1.34
CA ALA A 38 -0.13 -7.83 -1.07
C ALA A 38 -0.01 -6.68 -0.07
N LEU A 39 1.05 -6.75 0.72
CA LEU A 39 1.46 -5.69 1.62
C LEU A 39 2.66 -4.97 1.02
N TYR A 40 2.53 -3.66 0.87
CA TYR A 40 3.58 -2.77 0.36
C TYR A 40 4.13 -1.89 1.47
N ARG A 41 5.38 -1.47 1.32
CA ARG A 41 6.08 -0.52 2.18
C ARG A 41 6.51 0.69 1.37
N GLN A 42 6.14 1.87 1.85
CA GLN A 42 6.60 3.16 1.36
C GLN A 42 7.45 3.87 2.42
N LYS A 43 8.37 4.71 1.96
CA LYS A 43 9.07 5.66 2.83
C LYS A 43 8.35 6.99 2.70
N LYS A 44 7.76 7.47 3.80
CA LYS A 44 7.13 8.78 3.91
C LYS A 44 7.98 9.65 4.84
N ASP A 45 7.68 10.95 4.88
CA ASP A 45 8.39 11.91 5.74
C ASP A 45 8.28 11.54 7.23
N GLU A 46 7.10 11.04 7.63
CA GLU A 46 6.82 10.59 9.00
C GLU A 46 7.38 9.21 9.34
N GLY A 47 8.10 8.55 8.43
CA GLY A 47 8.63 7.21 8.62
C GLY A 47 8.03 6.14 7.68
N PRO A 48 8.25 4.85 7.98
CA PRO A 48 7.70 3.76 7.17
C PRO A 48 6.17 3.76 7.21
N ALA A 49 5.56 3.60 6.04
CA ALA A 49 4.13 3.44 5.86
C ALA A 49 3.84 2.17 5.08
N TYR A 50 2.78 1.45 5.45
CA TYR A 50 2.42 0.18 4.85
C TYR A 50 1.05 0.27 4.18
N LEU A 51 0.86 -0.42 3.06
CA LEU A 51 -0.39 -0.40 2.31
C LEU A 51 -0.81 -1.83 1.99
N VAL A 52 -2.01 -2.20 2.42
CA VAL A 52 -2.68 -3.44 1.97
C VAL A 52 -3.33 -3.15 0.63
N HIS A 53 -3.01 -3.94 -0.39
CA HIS A 53 -3.44 -3.68 -1.76
C HIS A 53 -3.73 -4.96 -2.53
N THR A 54 -4.64 -4.86 -3.50
CA THR A 54 -4.87 -5.87 -4.54
C THR A 54 -5.09 -5.16 -5.87
N TYR A 55 -4.69 -5.82 -6.95
CA TYR A 55 -5.02 -5.37 -8.31
C TYR A 55 -6.40 -5.86 -8.77
N SER A 56 -7.07 -6.71 -7.99
CA SER A 56 -8.44 -7.15 -8.28
C SER A 56 -9.41 -5.96 -8.26
N ARG A 57 -10.36 -5.96 -9.19
CA ARG A 57 -11.40 -4.93 -9.32
C ARG A 57 -12.81 -5.49 -9.14
N ILE A 58 -12.94 -6.69 -8.58
CA ILE A 58 -14.25 -7.28 -8.31
C ILE A 58 -14.98 -6.48 -7.24
N GLU A 59 -16.30 -6.53 -7.27
CA GLU A 59 -17.14 -5.85 -6.29
C GLU A 59 -16.80 -6.31 -4.86
N GLY A 60 -16.76 -5.38 -3.90
CA GLY A 60 -16.49 -5.67 -2.49
C GLY A 60 -15.01 -5.69 -2.08
N VAL A 61 -14.07 -5.58 -3.03
CA VAL A 61 -12.61 -5.56 -2.76
C VAL A 61 -12.24 -4.49 -1.73
N GLU A 62 -12.75 -3.27 -1.88
CA GLU A 62 -12.43 -2.17 -0.96
C GLU A 62 -12.80 -2.52 0.49
N GLY A 63 -13.99 -3.11 0.69
CA GLY A 63 -14.43 -3.56 2.01
C GLY A 63 -13.53 -4.65 2.59
N ARG A 64 -13.02 -5.56 1.75
CA ARG A 64 -12.06 -6.59 2.17
C ARG A 64 -10.73 -5.99 2.60
N ILE A 65 -10.18 -5.06 1.80
CA ILE A 65 -8.91 -4.39 2.11
C ILE A 65 -9.02 -3.57 3.40
N ILE A 66 -10.10 -2.81 3.58
CA ILE A 66 -10.38 -2.07 4.82
C ILE A 66 -10.48 -3.02 6.01
N SER A 67 -11.16 -4.16 5.87
CA SER A 67 -11.30 -5.14 6.94
C SER A 67 -9.95 -5.72 7.38
N ILE A 68 -9.06 -6.03 6.43
CA ILE A 68 -7.70 -6.48 6.73
C ILE A 68 -6.91 -5.38 7.44
N ALA A 69 -6.93 -4.15 6.92
CA ALA A 69 -6.24 -3.01 7.52
C ALA A 69 -6.69 -2.78 8.97
N ASN A 70 -8.01 -2.83 9.23
CA ASN A 70 -8.57 -2.69 10.57
C ASN A 70 -8.17 -3.84 11.50
N ALA A 71 -8.13 -5.08 10.99
CA ALA A 71 -7.64 -6.22 11.75
C ALA A 71 -6.17 -6.06 12.11
N MET A 72 -5.34 -5.56 11.19
CA MET A 72 -3.93 -5.26 11.46
C MET A 72 -3.78 -4.18 12.54
N CYS A 73 -4.59 -3.10 12.50
CA CYS A 73 -4.62 -2.11 13.57
C CYS A 73 -4.97 -2.74 14.93
N THR A 74 -6.01 -3.57 14.97
CA THR A 74 -6.51 -4.19 16.19
C THR A 74 -5.52 -5.20 16.79
N LEU A 75 -4.93 -6.06 15.96
CA LEU A 75 -4.06 -7.16 16.40
C LEU A 75 -2.61 -6.73 16.57
N GLY A 76 -2.14 -5.79 15.75
CA GLY A 76 -0.74 -5.35 15.73
C GLY A 76 -0.49 -3.99 16.38
N GLY A 77 -1.52 -3.30 16.86
CA GLY A 77 -1.40 -1.96 17.44
C GLY A 77 -0.94 -0.90 16.44
N LEU A 78 -1.34 -1.04 15.18
CA LEU A 78 -1.09 -0.04 14.14
C LEU A 78 -2.15 1.06 14.14
N GLU A 79 -1.79 2.18 13.53
CA GLU A 79 -2.69 3.29 13.21
C GLU A 79 -2.86 3.38 11.69
N THR A 80 -4.05 3.78 11.24
CA THR A 80 -4.33 4.07 9.82
C THR A 80 -4.60 5.55 9.62
N ASN A 81 -4.23 6.08 8.45
CA ASN A 81 -4.59 7.44 8.03
C ASN A 81 -5.72 7.43 6.98
N ALA A 82 -6.13 8.62 6.53
CA ALA A 82 -7.20 8.79 5.54
C ALA A 82 -6.88 8.19 4.17
N ASP A 83 -5.59 8.06 3.83
CA ASP A 83 -5.11 7.45 2.58
C ASP A 83 -4.98 5.92 2.67
N GLY A 84 -5.37 5.32 3.81
CA GLY A 84 -5.31 3.86 4.02
C GLY A 84 -3.91 3.32 4.35
N PHE A 85 -2.94 4.18 4.64
CA PHE A 85 -1.62 3.76 5.08
C PHE A 85 -1.63 3.38 6.56
N LEU A 86 -1.00 2.25 6.86
CA LEU A 86 -0.76 1.72 8.19
C LEU A 86 0.62 2.11 8.69
N GLN A 87 0.72 2.50 9.97
CA GLN A 87 1.98 2.82 10.62
C GLN A 87 2.01 2.30 12.06
N PHE A 88 3.22 1.96 12.54
CA PHE A 88 3.42 1.79 13.97
C PHE A 88 3.45 3.17 14.64
N PRO A 89 2.84 3.36 15.82
CA PRO A 89 2.83 4.64 16.52
C PRO A 89 4.22 5.22 16.77
N CYS A 90 5.22 4.36 16.94
CA CYS A 90 6.62 4.74 17.16
C CYS A 90 7.34 5.28 15.91
N ARG A 91 6.72 5.21 14.72
CA ARG A 91 7.24 5.68 13.43
C ARG A 91 8.57 5.04 12.98
N LYS A 92 8.88 3.85 13.53
CA LYS A 92 10.04 3.05 13.16
C LYS A 92 9.66 1.84 12.32
N GLU A 93 10.64 1.28 11.63
CA GLU A 93 10.44 0.07 10.84
C GLU A 93 10.40 -1.16 11.75
N HIS A 94 9.31 -1.92 11.66
CA HIS A 94 9.18 -3.22 12.33
C HIS A 94 8.86 -4.31 11.31
N GLY A 95 9.82 -4.60 10.43
CA GLY A 95 9.63 -5.48 9.26
C GLY A 95 9.18 -6.92 9.59
N LEU A 96 9.62 -7.49 10.72
CA LEU A 96 9.14 -8.81 11.16
C LEU A 96 7.74 -8.75 11.81
N ALA A 97 7.45 -7.68 12.55
CA ALA A 97 6.15 -7.54 13.21
C ALA A 97 5.04 -7.31 12.19
N ILE A 98 5.25 -6.42 11.21
CA ILE A 98 4.24 -6.12 10.20
C ILE A 98 3.87 -7.37 9.37
N LYS A 99 4.85 -8.21 9.02
CA LYS A 99 4.61 -9.46 8.29
C LYS A 99 3.91 -10.53 9.10
N ARG A 100 4.02 -10.50 10.43
CA ARG A 100 3.34 -11.45 11.32
C ARG A 100 1.89 -11.06 11.58
N VAL A 101 1.59 -9.77 11.47
CA VAL A 101 0.26 -9.21 11.71
C VAL A 101 -0.60 -9.22 10.43
N PHE A 102 0.03 -9.05 9.27
CA PHE A 102 -0.59 -9.22 7.96
C PHE A 102 -0.95 -10.68 7.70
#